data_AF-A0A8S3YJT5-F1
#
_entry.id   AF-A0A8S3YJT5-F1
#
_cell.length_a   1.000
_cell.length_b   1.000
_cell.length_c   1.000
_cell.angle_alpha   90.00
_cell.angle_beta   90.00
_cell.angle_gamma   90.00
#
_symmetry.space_group_name_H-M   'P 1'
#
loop_
_entity.id
_entity.type
_entity.pdbx_description
1 polymer ?
#
loop_
_entity_poly.entity_id
_entity_poly.type
_entity_poly.pdbx_seq_one_letter_code
_entity_poly.pdbx_strand_id
1 'polypeptide(L)'
;MSTPISETQSDKVPLTRPRPGGTPNLKARVKRQATSSYLGSAAAGYESTPRRFPSDGDIIEDGSDERILLNVGGVRHETHVSTLKAHPRSRLSRLAEVHLDNGGGRQEYFFDRHPAVFNSIIDFYRT
;
A
#
# COMPACT_ATOMS: atom_id res chain seq x y z
N MET A 1 17.74 -47.46 36.20
CA MET A 1 17.10 -47.84 34.93
C MET A 1 15.61 -48.02 35.19
N SER A 2 14.78 -47.68 34.20
CA SER A 2 13.32 -47.90 34.09
C SER A 2 12.41 -46.70 34.42
N THR A 3 12.03 -46.00 33.34
CA THR A 3 10.89 -45.07 33.24
C THR A 3 9.58 -45.82 33.01
N PRO A 4 8.44 -45.42 33.58
CA PRO A 4 7.14 -45.78 33.04
C PRO A 4 6.60 -44.68 32.12
N ILE A 5 6.42 -45.07 30.86
CA ILE A 5 5.78 -44.34 29.75
C ILE A 5 4.26 -44.44 29.90
N SER A 6 3.57 -43.31 29.94
CA SER A 6 2.10 -43.23 29.88
C SER A 6 1.64 -43.23 28.41
N GLU A 7 0.99 -44.31 27.99
CA GLU A 7 0.33 -44.44 26.69
C GLU A 7 -0.87 -43.51 26.60
N THR A 8 -0.87 -42.63 25.60
CA THR A 8 -2.01 -41.76 25.29
C THR A 8 -2.80 -42.41 24.15
N GLN A 9 -4.02 -42.83 24.46
CA GLN A 9 -4.98 -43.46 23.58
C GLN A 9 -5.41 -42.50 22.46
N SER A 10 -5.09 -42.83 21.21
CA SER A 10 -5.46 -42.04 20.02
C SER A 10 -6.23 -42.89 19.01
N ASP A 11 -7.51 -43.11 19.29
CA ASP A 11 -8.48 -43.67 18.34
C ASP A 11 -8.85 -42.61 17.29
N LYS A 12 -8.11 -42.54 16.18
CA LYS A 12 -8.49 -41.77 14.99
C LYS A 12 -8.96 -42.72 13.89
N VAL A 13 -10.28 -42.71 13.68
CA VAL A 13 -11.01 -43.43 12.63
C VAL A 13 -10.52 -43.00 11.22
N PRO A 14 -10.30 -43.92 10.27
CA PRO A 14 -9.74 -43.59 8.95
C PRO A 14 -10.77 -42.90 8.01
N LEU A 15 -10.35 -41.78 7.41
CA LEU A 15 -11.07 -41.11 6.31
C LEU A 15 -11.05 -41.97 5.04
N THR A 16 -12.21 -42.50 4.65
CA THR A 16 -12.52 -43.07 3.33
C THR A 16 -14.00 -42.72 3.04
N ARG A 17 -14.49 -42.24 1.88
CA ARG A 17 -14.16 -42.33 0.44
C ARG A 17 -14.66 -41.07 -0.32
N PRO A 18 -14.15 -40.78 -1.52
CA PRO A 18 -14.74 -39.80 -2.44
C PRO A 18 -15.96 -40.37 -3.18
N ARG A 19 -16.94 -39.52 -3.53
CA ARG A 19 -18.07 -39.87 -4.42
C ARG A 19 -18.02 -39.02 -5.72
N PRO A 20 -18.20 -39.64 -6.90
CA PRO A 20 -18.13 -38.96 -8.20
C PRO A 20 -19.52 -38.56 -8.73
N GLY A 21 -19.56 -37.56 -9.61
CA GLY A 21 -20.60 -37.44 -10.64
C GLY A 21 -21.47 -36.18 -10.60
N GLY A 22 -21.02 -35.12 -11.30
CA GLY A 22 -21.87 -34.00 -11.69
C GLY A 22 -21.39 -33.44 -13.03
N THR A 23 -22.07 -33.77 -14.12
CA THR A 23 -21.83 -33.18 -15.44
C THR A 23 -22.79 -32.00 -15.66
N PRO A 24 -22.31 -30.77 -15.94
CA PRO A 24 -23.16 -29.73 -16.47
C PRO A 24 -23.21 -29.82 -18.01
N ASN A 25 -24.43 -29.95 -18.53
CA ASN A 25 -24.78 -30.05 -19.95
C ASN A 25 -24.87 -28.64 -20.56
N LEU A 26 -23.91 -28.22 -21.39
CA LEU A 26 -23.97 -26.94 -22.12
C LEU A 26 -24.52 -27.19 -23.53
N LYS A 27 -25.84 -27.03 -23.69
CA LYS A 27 -26.49 -26.97 -25.00
C LYS A 27 -26.65 -25.52 -25.45
N ALA A 28 -25.96 -25.22 -26.55
CA ALA A 28 -26.41 -24.45 -27.72
C ALA A 28 -26.87 -22.98 -27.56
N ARG A 29 -26.33 -22.08 -28.40
CA ARG A 29 -26.87 -21.73 -29.73
C ARG A 29 -26.58 -20.28 -30.13
N VAL A 30 -25.72 -20.13 -31.15
CA VAL A 30 -25.80 -19.26 -32.35
C VAL A 30 -26.09 -17.75 -32.21
N LYS A 31 -25.10 -16.97 -32.66
CA LYS A 31 -25.09 -15.60 -33.22
C LYS A 31 -26.42 -15.12 -33.81
N ARG A 32 -26.81 -13.87 -33.50
CA ARG A 32 -27.38 -12.93 -34.47
C ARG A 32 -26.90 -11.49 -34.23
N GLN A 33 -26.55 -10.85 -35.34
CA GLN A 33 -26.06 -9.48 -35.47
C GLN A 33 -27.18 -8.48 -35.18
N ALA A 34 -26.85 -7.34 -34.58
CA ALA A 34 -27.70 -6.15 -34.61
C ALA A 34 -27.08 -5.14 -35.59
N THR A 35 -27.71 -5.01 -36.75
CA THR A 35 -27.55 -3.86 -37.65
C THR A 35 -28.46 -2.75 -37.13
N SER A 36 -27.90 -1.66 -36.62
CA SER A 36 -28.66 -0.40 -36.57
C SER A 36 -27.70 0.78 -36.63
N SER A 37 -27.69 1.37 -37.82
CA SER A 37 -27.09 2.64 -38.18
C SER A 37 -27.90 3.79 -37.58
N TYR A 38 -27.26 4.61 -36.75
CA TYR A 38 -27.64 6.01 -36.62
C TYR A 38 -26.53 6.88 -37.18
N LEU A 39 -26.87 7.51 -38.30
CA LEU A 39 -26.28 8.71 -38.86
C LEU A 39 -26.23 9.82 -37.80
N GLY A 40 -25.18 10.65 -37.84
CA GLY A 40 -25.20 11.93 -37.13
C GLY A 40 -23.82 12.56 -36.94
N SER A 41 -23.27 13.09 -38.03
CA SER A 41 -22.08 13.95 -38.04
C SER A 41 -22.25 15.19 -37.15
N ALA A 42 -21.26 15.49 -36.31
CA ALA A 42 -20.92 16.85 -35.93
C ALA A 42 -19.44 16.91 -35.55
N ALA A 43 -18.66 17.56 -36.41
CA ALA A 43 -17.34 18.03 -36.08
C ALA A 43 -17.43 19.04 -34.94
N ALA A 44 -16.89 18.70 -33.77
CA ALA A 44 -16.57 19.67 -32.73
C ALA A 44 -15.52 19.04 -31.83
N GLY A 45 -14.31 19.61 -31.88
CA GLY A 45 -13.30 19.42 -30.86
C GLY A 45 -12.83 18.00 -30.66
N TYR A 46 -11.58 17.74 -31.03
CA TYR A 46 -10.71 17.14 -30.04
C TYR A 46 -10.80 18.10 -28.82
N GLU A 47 -11.74 17.87 -27.91
CA GLU A 47 -11.61 18.44 -26.57
C GLU A 47 -10.51 17.58 -25.93
N SER A 48 -9.28 17.86 -26.39
CA SER A 48 -8.17 18.11 -25.50
C SER A 48 -8.74 18.91 -24.36
N THR A 49 -9.33 18.23 -23.38
CA THR A 49 -9.15 18.65 -22.01
C THR A 49 -7.65 18.85 -21.93
N PRO A 50 -7.14 20.09 -21.84
CA PRO A 50 -5.76 20.21 -21.43
C PRO A 50 -5.74 19.38 -20.16
N ARG A 51 -4.84 18.38 -20.09
CA ARG A 51 -4.34 17.92 -18.80
C ARG A 51 -4.13 19.21 -18.05
N ARG A 52 -5.04 19.51 -17.12
CA ARG A 52 -5.01 20.75 -16.37
C ARG A 52 -3.66 20.65 -15.71
N PHE A 53 -2.68 21.36 -16.29
CA PHE A 53 -1.40 21.52 -15.63
C PHE A 53 -1.81 21.99 -14.25
N PRO A 54 -1.42 21.25 -13.18
CA PRO A 54 -1.73 21.68 -11.83
C PRO A 54 -1.35 23.15 -11.80
N SER A 55 -2.36 23.99 -11.56
CA SER A 55 -2.15 25.42 -11.45
C SER A 55 -1.00 25.61 -10.48
N ASP A 56 -0.07 26.52 -10.76
CA ASP A 56 1.06 26.90 -9.90
C ASP A 56 0.63 27.43 -8.50
N GLY A 57 -0.63 27.21 -8.10
CA GLY A 57 -1.26 27.48 -6.82
C GLY A 57 -2.05 26.30 -6.24
N ASP A 58 -1.83 25.05 -6.70
CA ASP A 58 -1.97 23.91 -5.79
C ASP A 58 -0.80 24.03 -4.81
N ILE A 59 -0.99 24.92 -3.83
CA ILE A 59 -0.23 24.90 -2.59
C ILE A 59 -0.56 23.51 -2.06
N ILE A 60 0.28 22.51 -2.38
CA ILE A 60 0.43 21.35 -1.52
C ILE A 60 0.59 22.04 -0.18
N GLU A 61 -0.41 21.91 0.70
CA GLU A 61 -0.23 22.15 2.12
C GLU A 61 0.98 21.29 2.42
N ASP A 62 2.15 21.93 2.36
CA ASP A 62 3.38 21.22 2.53
C ASP A 62 3.19 20.75 3.95
N GLY A 63 3.16 19.44 4.15
CA GLY A 63 3.12 18.81 5.48
C GLY A 63 4.32 19.24 6.35
N SER A 64 4.87 20.43 6.16
CA SER A 64 5.60 21.24 7.11
C SER A 64 5.05 21.16 8.53
N ASP A 65 3.73 21.16 8.73
CA ASP A 65 3.14 20.94 10.04
C ASP A 65 2.90 19.46 10.38
N GLU A 66 2.94 18.57 9.38
CA GLU A 66 2.84 17.13 9.56
C GLU A 66 4.07 16.60 10.28
N ARG A 67 3.82 15.88 11.38
CA ARG A 67 4.87 15.34 12.25
C ARG A 67 4.87 13.83 12.21
N ILE A 68 6.06 13.27 11.98
CA ILE A 68 6.28 11.84 11.90
C ILE A 68 7.09 11.36 13.11
N LEU A 69 6.66 10.24 13.70
CA LEU A 69 7.33 9.60 14.82
C LEU A 69 8.21 8.46 14.33
N LEU A 70 9.51 8.54 14.63
CA LEU A 70 10.52 7.57 14.23
C LEU A 70 11.14 6.97 15.50
N ASN A 71 10.84 5.71 15.77
CA ASN A 71 11.42 4.96 16.87
C ASN A 71 12.70 4.27 16.41
N VAL A 72 13.84 4.69 16.93
CA VAL A 72 15.16 4.18 16.54
C VAL A 72 15.80 3.50 17.75
N GLY A 73 15.92 2.18 17.70
CA GLY A 73 16.54 1.39 18.78
C GLY A 73 15.87 1.57 20.14
N GLY A 74 14.57 1.91 20.16
CA GLY A 74 13.80 2.17 21.39
C GLY A 74 13.67 3.65 21.77
N VAL A 75 14.32 4.57 21.06
CA VAL A 75 14.20 6.03 21.30
C VAL A 75 13.25 6.64 20.27
N ARG A 76 12.24 7.37 20.74
CA ARG A 76 11.28 8.06 19.88
C ARG A 76 11.82 9.43 19.46
N HIS A 77 11.94 9.62 18.15
CA HIS A 77 12.31 10.88 17.52
C HIS A 77 11.10 11.46 16.79
N GLU A 78 10.76 12.70 17.11
CA GLU A 78 9.70 13.45 16.43
C GLU A 78 10.33 14.40 15.41
N THR A 79 9.89 14.31 14.16
CA THR A 79 10.45 15.10 13.06
C THR A 79 9.35 15.62 12.13
N HIS A 80 9.65 16.68 11.38
CA HIS A 80 8.72 17.24 10.40
C HIS A 80 8.88 16.56 9.05
N VAL A 81 7.76 16.32 8.37
CA VAL A 81 7.75 15.74 7.02
C VAL A 81 8.48 16.65 6.02
N SER A 82 8.39 17.98 6.18
CA SER A 82 9.18 18.95 5.39
C SER A 82 10.69 18.76 5.53
N THR A 83 11.18 18.47 6.75
CA THR A 83 12.61 18.21 6.99
C THR A 83 13.08 16.99 6.21
N LEU A 84 12.26 15.93 6.16
CA LEU A 84 12.60 14.71 5.43
C LEU A 84 12.52 14.91 3.91
N LYS A 85 11.63 15.78 3.44
CA LYS A 85 11.50 16.17 2.01
C LYS A 85 12.69 16.98 1.49
N ALA A 86 13.49 17.61 2.35
CA ALA A 86 14.65 18.43 1.95
C ALA A 86 15.61 17.66 1.02
N HIS A 87 15.75 16.35 1.20
CA HIS A 87 16.58 15.49 0.36
C HIS A 87 15.74 14.38 -0.29
N PRO A 88 15.17 14.61 -1.49
CA PRO A 88 14.20 13.70 -2.12
C PRO A 88 14.78 12.34 -2.53
N ARG A 89 16.12 12.22 -2.63
CA ARG A 89 16.81 10.96 -2.95
C ARG A 89 17.03 10.05 -1.75
N SER A 90 16.60 10.48 -0.57
CA SER A 90 16.80 9.71 0.66
C SER A 90 15.71 8.65 0.86
N ARG A 91 15.92 7.74 1.82
CA ARG A 91 14.86 6.81 2.23
C ARG A 91 13.80 7.50 3.09
N LEU A 92 14.19 8.56 3.80
CA LEU A 92 13.31 9.30 4.69
C LEU A 92 12.33 10.18 3.91
N SER A 93 12.75 10.74 2.77
CA SER A 93 11.83 11.46 1.87
C SER A 93 10.74 10.55 1.33
N ARG A 94 11.11 9.34 0.87
CA ARG A 94 10.14 8.34 0.42
C ARG A 94 9.19 7.91 1.53
N LEU A 95 9.71 7.79 2.76
CA LEU A 95 8.87 7.51 3.93
C LEU A 95 7.86 8.64 4.17
N ALA A 96 8.32 9.89 4.07
CA ALA A 96 7.49 11.09 4.20
C ALA A 96 6.37 11.14 3.14
N GLU A 97 6.65 10.79 1.88
CA GLU A 97 5.63 10.70 0.82
C GLU A 97 4.57 9.66 1.15
N VAL A 98 4.99 8.43 1.47
CA VAL A 98 4.08 7.34 1.84
C VAL A 98 3.26 7.69 3.10
N HIS A 99 3.85 8.43 4.03
CA HIS A 99 3.16 8.89 5.24
C HIS A 99 2.01 9.85 4.92
N LEU A 100 2.23 10.81 4.02
CA LEU A 100 1.21 11.73 3.53
C LEU A 100 0.12 10.99 2.73
N ASP A 101 0.52 10.07 1.85
CA ASP A 101 -0.41 9.25 1.06
C ASP A 101 -1.34 8.39 1.95
N ASN A 102 -0.84 7.95 3.11
CA ASN A 102 -1.61 7.19 4.08
C ASN A 102 -2.61 8.03 4.91
N GLY A 103 -2.77 9.32 4.59
CA GLY A 103 -3.77 10.20 5.19
C GLY A 103 -3.25 11.08 6.32
N GLY A 104 -1.92 11.13 6.54
CA GLY A 104 -1.31 11.90 7.63
C GLY A 104 -1.68 11.35 9.02
N GLY A 105 -0.94 11.75 10.05
CA GLY A 105 -1.25 11.49 11.45
C GLY A 105 -0.09 10.97 12.28
N ARG A 106 -0.38 10.54 13.50
CA ARG A 106 0.64 10.03 14.46
C ARG A 106 1.05 8.59 14.15
N GLN A 107 1.61 8.34 12.96
CA GLN A 107 2.20 7.05 12.63
C GLN A 107 3.60 6.94 13.24
N GLU A 108 3.87 5.81 13.89
CA GLU A 108 5.18 5.48 14.48
C GLU A 108 5.89 4.45 13.61
N TYR A 109 7.10 4.77 13.16
CA TYR A 109 7.95 3.88 12.35
C TYR A 109 9.13 3.37 13.15
N PHE A 110 9.39 2.07 13.11
CA PHE A 110 10.48 1.45 13.86
C PHE A 110 11.72 1.19 13.01
N PHE A 111 12.89 1.51 13.57
CA PHE A 111 14.19 1.24 13.01
C PHE A 111 15.05 0.50 14.03
N ASP A 112 15.55 -0.67 13.64
CA ASP A 112 16.51 -1.48 14.41
C ASP A 112 17.94 -0.93 14.26
N ARG A 113 18.13 0.34 14.65
CA ARG A 113 19.41 1.08 14.53
C ARG A 113 19.74 1.81 15.83
N HIS A 114 21.00 2.21 15.97
CA HIS A 114 21.47 2.92 17.15
C HIS A 114 20.96 4.37 17.18
N PRO A 115 20.30 4.83 18.25
CA PRO A 115 19.72 6.18 18.33
C PRO A 115 20.77 7.30 18.29
N ALA A 116 21.98 7.04 18.82
CA ALA A 116 23.05 8.05 18.84
C ALA A 116 23.48 8.52 17.43
N VAL A 117 23.45 7.61 16.44
CA VAL A 117 23.79 7.93 15.04
C VAL A 117 22.66 8.70 14.37
N PHE A 118 21.42 8.46 14.78
CA PHE A 118 20.24 9.05 14.15
C PHE A 118 20.15 10.57 14.38
N ASN A 119 20.65 11.07 15.50
CA ASN A 119 20.72 12.51 15.76
C ASN A 119 21.54 13.23 14.68
N SER A 120 22.75 12.74 14.38
CA SER A 120 23.58 13.30 13.30
C SER A 120 22.88 13.24 11.94
N ILE A 121 22.11 12.18 11.69
CA ILE A 121 21.33 12.06 10.46
C ILE A 121 20.28 13.16 10.41
N ILE A 122 19.48 13.37 11.45
CA ILE A 122 18.43 14.40 11.45
C ILE A 122 19.01 15.81 11.34
N ASP A 123 20.12 16.10 12.01
CA ASP A 123 20.77 17.40 11.92
C ASP A 123 21.26 17.69 10.49
N PHE A 124 21.72 16.67 9.76
CA PHE A 124 22.07 16.79 8.34
C PHE A 124 20.87 17.20 7.45
N TYR A 125 19.63 16.85 7.79
CA TYR A 125 18.45 17.31 7.04
C TYR A 125 17.99 18.72 7.45
N ARG A 126 18.48 19.25 8.59
CA ARG A 126 18.11 20.58 9.11
C ARG A 126 19.07 21.69 8.69
N THR A 127 20.22 21.33 8.12
CA THR A 127 21.25 22.27 7.61
C THR A 127 21.19 22.35 6.10
#